data_AF-A0A8S3VJG4-F1
#
_entry.id   AF-A0A8S3VJG4-F1
#
_cell.length_a   1.000
_cell.length_b   1.000
_cell.length_c   1.000
_cell.angle_alpha   90.00
_cell.angle_beta   90.00
_cell.angle_gamma   90.00
#
_symmetry.space_group_name_H-M   'P 1'
#
loop_
_entity.id
_entity.type
_entity.pdbx_description
1 polymer ?
#
loop_
_entity_poly.entity_id
_entity_poly.type
_entity_poly.pdbx_seq_one_letter_code
_entity_poly.pdbx_strand_id
1 'polypeptide(L)'
;MTAKYTSGMSELRSELLDEKALDVKRRLEKTLSAFERKHKTSRLPSNAANYLKSIRLVKLKQKKLQLVTVKKHVAERHYLLKLLHKYCKGQAVFNKLSKQMKCVSKKIHKAIDAYNMIGDSSDGLPENISFDSIKDIDSEIYNFMKDFEVVSDIPQSIKQEIIQLKCLKDRCIEEQRFLKQEMISVIKWCKHQYLKVKEKLGECPTSGGTAFLIKEAMYYEMMICRLNNQFSEYIGDMSVDIVFTNGVLADNYEKMQQMLRNVALMEDLIVEDVESDYEEESGEEYIEDL
;
A
#
# COMPACT_ATOMS: atom_id res chain seq x y z
N MET A 1 22.83 17.98 -29.80
CA MET A 1 23.03 16.53 -29.51
C MET A 1 21.82 15.85 -28.87
N THR A 2 20.83 16.57 -28.34
CA THR A 2 19.63 16.01 -27.67
C THR A 2 18.53 15.48 -28.60
N ALA A 3 18.45 15.96 -29.86
CA ALA A 3 17.39 15.57 -30.80
C ALA A 3 17.55 14.16 -31.42
N LYS A 4 18.78 13.64 -31.55
CA LYS A 4 19.03 12.28 -32.07
C LYS A 4 18.70 11.18 -31.05
N TYR A 5 18.89 11.47 -29.75
CA TYR A 5 18.61 10.53 -28.66
C TYR A 5 17.11 10.35 -28.40
N THR A 6 16.30 11.38 -28.57
CA THR A 6 14.84 11.27 -28.41
C THR A 6 14.18 10.51 -29.57
N SER A 7 14.73 10.62 -30.78
CA SER A 7 14.27 9.88 -31.97
C SER A 7 14.51 8.36 -31.84
N GLY A 8 15.73 7.96 -31.43
CA GLY A 8 16.05 6.55 -31.26
C GLY A 8 15.26 5.88 -30.13
N MET A 9 14.95 6.61 -29.04
CA MET A 9 14.12 6.09 -27.95
C MET A 9 12.64 5.95 -28.33
N SER A 10 12.12 6.76 -29.25
CA SER A 10 10.77 6.58 -29.80
C SER A 10 10.69 5.39 -30.76
N GLU A 11 11.72 5.17 -31.58
CA GLU A 11 11.81 4.04 -32.51
C GLU A 11 11.90 2.70 -31.76
N LEU A 12 12.82 2.58 -30.80
CA LEU A 12 12.94 1.40 -29.93
C LEU A 12 11.65 1.10 -29.15
N ARG A 13 10.90 2.13 -28.74
CA ARG A 13 9.62 1.96 -28.05
C ARG A 13 8.51 1.50 -29.01
N SER A 14 8.56 1.92 -30.27
CA SER A 14 7.65 1.46 -31.32
C SER A 14 7.91 0.00 -31.67
N GLU A 15 9.17 -0.36 -31.89
CA GLU A 15 9.59 -1.74 -32.19
C GLU A 15 9.23 -2.70 -31.05
N LEU A 16 9.42 -2.29 -29.79
CA LEU A 16 9.03 -3.09 -28.63
C LEU A 16 7.51 -3.25 -28.49
N LEU A 17 6.72 -2.25 -28.91
CA LEU A 17 5.25 -2.35 -28.93
C LEU A 17 4.78 -3.30 -30.04
N ASP A 18 5.45 -3.26 -31.20
CA ASP A 18 5.16 -4.15 -32.33
C ASP A 18 5.54 -5.61 -32.03
N GLU A 19 6.67 -5.84 -31.36
CA GLU A 19 7.08 -7.18 -30.92
C GLU A 19 6.10 -7.79 -29.91
N LYS A 20 5.64 -6.98 -28.93
CA LYS A 20 4.61 -7.41 -27.98
C LYS A 20 3.28 -7.71 -28.66
N ALA A 21 2.86 -6.89 -29.63
CA ALA A 21 1.65 -7.14 -30.41
C ALA A 21 1.75 -8.45 -31.21
N LEU A 22 2.93 -8.74 -31.78
CA LEU A 22 3.22 -9.98 -32.49
C LEU A 22 3.16 -11.21 -31.58
N ASP A 23 3.71 -11.13 -30.36
CA ASP A 23 3.66 -12.24 -29.40
C ASP A 23 2.21 -12.53 -28.96
N VAL A 24 1.43 -11.48 -28.67
CA VAL A 24 0.00 -11.63 -28.36
C VAL A 24 -0.75 -12.29 -29.51
N LYS A 25 -0.49 -11.86 -30.76
CA LYS A 25 -1.09 -12.47 -31.96
C LYS A 25 -0.73 -13.96 -32.07
N ARG A 26 0.54 -14.33 -31.87
CA ARG A 26 0.97 -15.74 -31.89
C ARG A 26 0.30 -16.58 -30.80
N ARG A 27 0.14 -16.04 -29.59
CA ARG A 27 -0.55 -16.73 -28.49
C ARG A 27 -2.03 -16.96 -28.79
N LEU A 28 -2.71 -15.95 -29.32
CA LEU A 28 -4.10 -16.05 -29.75
C LEU A 28 -4.25 -17.08 -30.87
N GLU A 29 -3.35 -17.08 -31.84
CA GLU A 29 -3.33 -18.03 -32.95
C GLU A 29 -3.18 -19.48 -32.47
N LYS A 30 -2.23 -19.73 -31.55
CA LYS A 30 -2.05 -21.05 -30.93
C LYS A 30 -3.30 -21.51 -30.18
N THR A 31 -3.95 -20.59 -29.46
CA THR A 31 -5.17 -20.87 -28.69
C THR A 31 -6.34 -21.19 -29.62
N LEU A 32 -6.51 -20.41 -30.69
CA LEU A 32 -7.53 -20.64 -31.72
C LEU A 32 -7.32 -22.00 -32.40
N SER A 33 -6.10 -22.32 -32.82
CA SER A 33 -5.80 -23.62 -33.44
C SER A 33 -5.97 -24.81 -32.50
N ALA A 34 -5.77 -24.63 -31.18
CA ALA A 34 -6.10 -25.67 -30.20
C ALA A 34 -7.62 -25.86 -30.07
N PHE A 35 -8.37 -24.75 -30.07
CA PHE A 35 -9.84 -24.77 -30.01
C PHE A 35 -10.45 -25.41 -31.27
N GLU A 36 -9.98 -25.04 -32.46
CA GLU A 36 -10.39 -25.59 -33.75
C GLU A 36 -10.20 -27.11 -33.81
N ARG A 37 -9.03 -27.59 -33.36
CA ARG A 37 -8.73 -29.04 -33.27
C ARG A 37 -9.65 -29.75 -32.27
N LYS A 38 -9.90 -29.15 -31.11
CA LYS A 38 -10.75 -29.72 -30.06
C LYS A 38 -12.22 -29.84 -30.51
N HIS A 39 -12.74 -28.84 -31.21
CA HIS A 39 -14.15 -28.76 -31.59
C HIS A 39 -14.42 -29.16 -33.04
N LYS A 40 -13.39 -29.57 -33.81
CA LYS A 40 -13.48 -29.92 -35.24
C LYS A 40 -14.14 -28.84 -36.10
N THR A 41 -13.86 -27.57 -35.77
CA THR A 41 -14.40 -26.41 -36.49
C THR A 41 -13.33 -25.80 -37.38
N SER A 42 -13.72 -25.34 -38.58
CA SER A 42 -12.86 -24.57 -39.48
C SER A 42 -13.11 -23.07 -39.34
N ARG A 43 -12.13 -22.26 -39.73
CA ARG A 43 -12.26 -20.80 -39.75
C ARG A 43 -13.28 -20.37 -40.79
N LEU A 44 -14.12 -19.41 -40.41
CA LEU A 44 -14.96 -18.73 -41.38
C LEU A 44 -14.07 -17.91 -42.32
N PRO A 45 -14.28 -17.99 -43.64
CA PRO A 45 -13.53 -17.16 -44.57
C PRO A 45 -13.90 -15.69 -44.36
N SER A 46 -12.94 -14.80 -44.61
CA SER A 46 -13.05 -13.36 -44.30
C SER A 46 -14.21 -12.65 -45.02
N ASN A 47 -14.76 -13.26 -46.07
CA ASN A 47 -15.89 -12.76 -46.86
C ASN A 47 -17.23 -13.38 -46.46
N ALA A 48 -17.27 -14.33 -45.51
CA ALA A 48 -18.51 -14.94 -45.07
C ALA A 48 -19.41 -13.90 -44.38
N ALA A 49 -20.70 -13.87 -44.74
CA ALA A 49 -21.66 -12.93 -44.16
C ALA A 49 -21.71 -12.98 -42.62
N ASN A 50 -21.62 -14.18 -42.03
CA ASN A 50 -21.59 -14.37 -40.59
C ASN A 50 -20.30 -13.83 -39.93
N TYR A 51 -19.17 -13.90 -40.63
CA TYR A 51 -17.90 -13.35 -40.16
C TYR A 51 -17.93 -11.81 -40.18
N LEU A 52 -18.40 -11.22 -41.29
CA LEU A 52 -18.57 -9.76 -41.41
C LEU A 52 -19.58 -9.22 -40.38
N LYS A 53 -20.68 -9.94 -40.13
CA LYS A 53 -21.64 -9.62 -39.08
C LYS A 53 -20.98 -9.63 -37.68
N SER A 54 -20.17 -10.64 -37.39
CA SER A 54 -19.47 -10.75 -36.11
C SER A 54 -18.44 -9.63 -35.91
N ILE A 55 -17.67 -9.28 -36.96
CA ILE A 55 -16.76 -8.12 -36.92
C ILE A 55 -17.54 -6.84 -36.62
N ARG A 56 -18.67 -6.61 -37.31
CA ARG A 56 -19.51 -5.44 -37.07
C ARG A 56 -19.97 -5.35 -35.61
N LEU A 57 -20.41 -6.46 -35.02
CA LEU A 57 -20.84 -6.50 -33.62
C LEU A 57 -19.69 -6.20 -32.64
N VAL A 58 -18.50 -6.76 -32.89
CA VAL A 58 -17.32 -6.48 -32.06
C VAL A 58 -16.92 -5.00 -32.16
N LYS A 59 -16.85 -4.45 -33.38
CA LYS A 59 -16.56 -3.02 -33.60
C LYS A 59 -17.59 -2.12 -32.92
N LEU A 60 -18.87 -2.43 -33.05
CA LEU A 60 -19.95 -1.69 -32.40
C LEU A 60 -19.79 -1.72 -30.87
N LYS A 61 -19.49 -2.88 -30.28
CA LYS A 61 -19.25 -3.01 -28.84
C LYS A 61 -18.03 -2.18 -28.40
N GLN A 62 -16.94 -2.20 -29.17
CA GLN A 62 -15.76 -1.39 -28.89
C GLN A 62 -16.06 0.10 -28.98
N LYS A 63 -16.78 0.55 -30.02
CA LYS A 63 -17.22 1.95 -30.17
C LYS A 63 -18.07 2.41 -29.00
N LYS A 64 -19.05 1.60 -28.57
CA LYS A 64 -19.86 1.89 -27.37
C LYS A 64 -18.99 2.04 -26.12
N LEU A 65 -18.03 1.14 -25.90
CA LEU A 65 -17.12 1.21 -24.74
C LEU A 65 -16.24 2.47 -24.76
N GLN A 66 -15.74 2.86 -25.94
CA GLN A 66 -14.97 4.10 -26.08
C GLN A 66 -15.85 5.32 -25.81
N LEU A 67 -17.09 5.35 -26.32
CA LEU A 67 -18.03 6.43 -26.01
C LEU A 67 -18.34 6.52 -24.52
N VAL A 68 -18.47 5.40 -23.80
CA VAL A 68 -18.64 5.40 -22.33
C VAL A 68 -17.42 6.05 -21.65
N THR A 69 -16.23 5.73 -22.13
CA THR A 69 -14.97 6.31 -21.63
C THR A 69 -14.89 7.81 -21.91
N VAL A 70 -15.27 8.24 -23.11
CA VAL A 70 -15.39 9.66 -23.49
C VAL A 70 -16.38 10.37 -22.56
N LYS A 71 -17.60 9.84 -22.41
CA LYS A 71 -18.66 10.44 -21.57
C LYS A 71 -18.17 10.64 -20.14
N LYS A 72 -17.49 9.65 -19.56
CA LYS A 72 -16.87 9.75 -18.23
C LYS A 72 -15.92 10.94 -18.12
N HIS A 73 -15.05 11.13 -19.11
CA HIS A 73 -14.11 12.26 -19.10
C HIS A 73 -14.78 13.61 -19.38
N VAL A 74 -15.82 13.65 -20.21
CA VAL A 74 -16.62 14.86 -20.44
C VAL A 74 -17.36 15.26 -19.16
N ALA A 75 -17.97 14.31 -18.44
CA ALA A 75 -18.60 14.54 -17.14
C ALA A 75 -17.61 15.10 -16.11
N GLU A 76 -16.40 14.53 -16.03
CA GLU A 76 -15.33 15.03 -15.17
C GLU A 76 -14.92 16.47 -15.55
N ARG A 77 -14.77 16.76 -16.84
CA ARG A 77 -14.45 18.12 -17.33
C ARG A 77 -15.54 19.12 -16.97
N HIS A 78 -16.80 18.75 -17.15
CA HIS A 78 -17.94 19.61 -16.83
C HIS A 78 -18.02 19.90 -15.32
N TYR A 79 -17.80 18.89 -14.48
CA TYR A 79 -17.70 19.06 -13.04
C TYR A 79 -16.55 20.00 -12.64
N LEU A 80 -15.37 19.82 -13.23
CA LEU A 80 -14.22 20.71 -12.99
C LEU A 80 -14.51 22.15 -13.42
N LEU A 81 -15.23 22.37 -14.53
CA LEU A 81 -15.68 23.70 -14.93
C LEU A 81 -16.61 24.33 -13.88
N LYS A 82 -17.63 23.59 -13.43
CA LYS A 82 -18.52 24.05 -12.34
C LYS A 82 -17.75 24.44 -11.09
N LEU A 83 -16.71 23.68 -10.71
CA LEU A 83 -15.84 24.02 -9.59
C LEU A 83 -14.97 25.25 -9.86
N LEU A 84 -14.39 25.36 -11.05
CA LEU A 84 -13.49 26.45 -11.41
C LEU A 84 -14.18 27.81 -11.37
N HIS A 85 -15.49 27.87 -11.66
CA HIS A 85 -16.30 29.08 -11.52
C HIS A 85 -16.47 29.55 -10.06
N LYS A 86 -16.23 28.68 -9.06
CA LYS A 86 -16.32 29.02 -7.63
C LYS A 86 -15.06 29.65 -7.06
N TYR A 87 -13.94 29.62 -7.80
CA TYR A 87 -12.64 30.09 -7.32
C TYR A 87 -12.10 31.21 -8.21
N CYS A 88 -11.48 32.22 -7.58
CA CYS A 88 -10.89 33.34 -8.32
C CYS A 88 -9.60 32.92 -9.04
N LYS A 89 -9.36 33.52 -10.21
CA LYS A 89 -8.10 33.35 -10.95
C LYS A 89 -6.92 33.77 -10.08
N GLY A 90 -5.86 32.97 -10.05
CA GLY A 90 -4.66 33.21 -9.24
C GLY A 90 -4.60 32.45 -7.92
N GLN A 91 -5.74 31.95 -7.41
CA GLN A 91 -5.73 31.07 -6.24
C GLN A 91 -5.02 29.74 -6.55
N ALA A 92 -4.30 29.19 -5.57
CA ALA A 92 -3.62 27.90 -5.71
C ALA A 92 -4.60 26.78 -6.14
N VAL A 93 -5.82 26.80 -5.58
CA VAL A 93 -6.91 25.87 -5.92
C VAL A 93 -7.32 26.03 -7.39
N PHE A 94 -7.55 27.26 -7.85
CA PHE A 94 -7.87 27.55 -9.25
C PHE A 94 -6.79 27.02 -10.21
N ASN A 95 -5.52 27.25 -9.88
CA ASN A 95 -4.39 26.79 -10.68
C ASN A 95 -4.31 25.26 -10.72
N LYS A 96 -4.59 24.57 -9.60
CA LYS A 96 -4.64 23.11 -9.52
C LYS A 96 -5.79 22.55 -10.36
N LEU A 97 -7.00 23.09 -10.22
CA LEU A 97 -8.17 22.70 -11.02
C LEU A 97 -7.94 22.94 -12.52
N SER A 98 -7.31 24.05 -12.89
CA SER A 98 -6.96 24.35 -14.28
C SER A 98 -5.99 23.33 -14.87
N LYS A 99 -4.99 22.88 -14.10
CA LYS A 99 -4.07 21.80 -14.52
C LYS A 99 -4.81 20.48 -14.69
N GLN A 100 -5.68 20.11 -13.75
CA GLN A 100 -6.52 18.91 -13.85
C GLN A 100 -7.42 18.95 -15.09
N MET A 101 -8.07 20.08 -15.35
CA MET A 101 -8.90 20.28 -16.54
C MET A 101 -8.09 20.08 -17.84
N LYS A 102 -6.87 20.62 -17.92
CA LYS A 102 -5.97 20.37 -19.07
C LYS A 102 -5.65 18.89 -19.24
N CYS A 103 -5.40 18.17 -18.14
CA CYS A 103 -5.17 16.73 -18.18
C CYS A 103 -6.40 15.95 -18.65
N VAL A 104 -7.60 16.29 -18.15
CA VAL A 104 -8.85 15.66 -18.58
C VAL A 104 -9.12 15.94 -20.06
N SER A 105 -8.93 17.17 -20.53
CA SER A 105 -9.03 17.49 -21.97
C SER A 105 -8.11 16.62 -22.82
N LYS A 106 -6.86 16.38 -22.39
CA LYS A 106 -5.96 15.45 -23.09
C LYS A 106 -6.48 14.01 -23.10
N LYS A 107 -7.10 13.54 -22.01
CA LYS A 107 -7.72 12.21 -21.95
C LYS A 107 -8.90 12.10 -22.91
N ILE A 108 -9.74 13.15 -23.02
CA ILE A 108 -10.84 13.20 -23.99
C ILE A 108 -10.30 13.06 -25.41
N HIS A 109 -9.28 13.83 -25.80
CA HIS A 109 -8.69 13.73 -27.14
C HIS A 109 -8.15 12.33 -27.42
N LYS A 110 -7.41 11.73 -26.48
CA LYS A 110 -6.94 10.34 -26.63
C LYS A 110 -8.07 9.32 -26.80
N ALA A 111 -9.18 9.51 -26.09
CA ALA A 111 -10.34 8.63 -26.19
C ALA A 111 -11.10 8.83 -27.53
N ILE A 112 -11.15 10.06 -28.05
CA ILE A 112 -11.63 10.37 -29.40
C ILE A 112 -10.75 9.66 -30.43
N ASP A 113 -9.44 9.79 -30.33
CA ASP A 113 -8.50 9.15 -31.26
C ASP A 113 -8.70 7.62 -31.25
N ALA A 114 -8.83 7.02 -30.05
CA ALA A 114 -9.11 5.60 -29.91
C ALA A 114 -10.46 5.17 -30.52
N TYR A 115 -11.49 6.03 -30.46
CA TYR A 115 -12.77 5.78 -31.12
C TYR A 115 -12.63 5.83 -32.64
N ASN A 116 -12.00 6.89 -33.17
CA ASN A 116 -11.85 7.12 -34.61
C ASN A 116 -10.97 6.05 -35.27
N MET A 117 -9.99 5.49 -34.54
CA MET A 117 -9.15 4.39 -35.01
C MET A 117 -9.90 3.07 -35.26
N ILE A 118 -11.10 2.88 -34.70
CA ILE A 118 -11.91 1.66 -34.93
C ILE A 118 -12.43 1.60 -36.38
N GLY A 119 -12.65 2.77 -37.00
CA GLY A 119 -13.16 2.91 -38.37
C GLY A 119 -14.58 2.36 -38.57
N ASP A 120 -15.04 2.42 -39.82
CA ASP A 120 -16.36 2.02 -40.35
C ASP A 120 -17.61 2.56 -39.61
N SER A 121 -18.57 3.03 -40.40
CA SER A 121 -19.92 3.31 -39.93
C SER A 121 -20.57 2.02 -39.40
N SER A 122 -20.79 1.96 -38.09
CA SER A 122 -21.58 0.90 -37.45
C SER A 122 -23.01 1.39 -37.29
N ASP A 123 -24.01 0.54 -37.54
CA ASP A 123 -25.43 0.91 -37.47
C ASP A 123 -25.76 1.73 -36.22
N GLY A 124 -26.12 2.99 -36.42
CA GLY A 124 -26.56 3.92 -35.39
C GLY A 124 -25.48 4.71 -34.62
N LEU A 125 -24.19 4.59 -34.96
CA LEU A 125 -23.12 5.42 -34.36
C LEU A 125 -22.29 6.17 -35.43
N PRO A 126 -21.82 7.40 -35.15
CA PRO A 126 -20.97 8.14 -36.07
C PRO A 126 -19.68 7.39 -36.42
N GLU A 127 -19.22 7.55 -37.66
CA GLU A 127 -17.94 6.98 -38.08
C GLU A 127 -16.78 7.58 -37.28
N ASN A 128 -16.75 8.91 -37.22
CA ASN A 128 -15.80 9.70 -36.46
C ASN A 128 -16.53 10.67 -35.54
N ILE A 129 -15.90 10.99 -34.41
CA ILE A 129 -16.36 12.01 -33.45
C ILE A 129 -15.29 13.09 -33.30
N SER A 130 -15.73 14.31 -33.02
CA SER A 130 -14.87 15.45 -32.73
C SER A 130 -15.11 15.94 -31.30
N PHE A 131 -14.19 16.73 -30.77
CA PHE A 131 -14.36 17.30 -29.43
C PHE A 131 -15.63 18.16 -29.34
N ASP A 132 -15.95 18.90 -30.39
CA ASP A 132 -17.12 19.78 -30.41
C ASP A 132 -18.45 19.04 -30.43
N SER A 133 -18.52 17.84 -31.01
CA SER A 133 -19.76 17.04 -31.04
C SER A 133 -20.05 16.33 -29.71
N ILE A 134 -19.04 16.15 -28.86
CA ILE A 134 -19.14 15.32 -27.64
C ILE A 134 -18.97 16.12 -26.34
N LYS A 135 -18.62 17.41 -26.41
CA LYS A 135 -18.37 18.26 -25.24
C LYS A 135 -19.61 18.48 -24.38
N ASP A 136 -20.80 18.31 -24.97
CA ASP A 136 -22.07 18.36 -24.27
C ASP A 136 -22.42 16.97 -23.73
N ILE A 137 -22.70 16.89 -22.42
CA ILE A 137 -23.04 15.63 -21.74
C ILE A 137 -24.38 15.09 -22.21
N ASP A 138 -25.29 15.99 -22.61
CA ASP A 138 -26.64 15.66 -23.03
C ASP A 138 -26.73 15.41 -24.56
N SER A 139 -25.58 15.37 -25.24
CA SER A 139 -25.49 15.07 -26.66
C SER A 139 -26.14 13.73 -27.01
N GLU A 140 -26.85 13.70 -28.14
CA GLU A 140 -27.56 12.53 -28.66
C GLU A 140 -26.62 11.34 -28.94
N ILE A 141 -25.32 11.59 -29.11
CA ILE A 141 -24.28 10.57 -29.26
C ILE A 141 -24.28 9.58 -28.08
N TYR A 142 -24.76 10.02 -26.91
CA TYR A 142 -24.85 9.20 -25.70
C TYR A 142 -26.23 8.57 -25.47
N ASN A 143 -27.19 8.72 -26.39
CA ASN A 143 -28.56 8.19 -26.24
C ASN A 143 -28.60 6.68 -25.99
N PHE A 144 -27.68 5.93 -26.59
CA PHE A 144 -27.58 4.47 -26.36
C PHE A 144 -27.21 4.09 -24.91
N MET A 145 -26.78 5.05 -24.09
CA MET A 145 -26.45 4.87 -22.68
C MET A 145 -27.59 5.29 -21.73
N LYS A 146 -28.71 5.85 -22.24
CA LYS A 146 -29.84 6.27 -21.40
C LYS A 146 -30.44 5.12 -20.59
N ASP A 147 -30.34 3.90 -21.12
CA ASP A 147 -30.78 2.67 -20.43
C ASP A 147 -29.82 2.20 -19.33
N PHE A 148 -28.61 2.78 -19.25
CA PHE A 148 -27.51 2.29 -18.42
C PHE A 148 -27.13 3.19 -17.23
N GLU A 149 -27.61 4.44 -17.14
CA GLU A 149 -27.10 5.38 -16.13
C GLU A 149 -28.17 6.21 -15.40
N VAL A 150 -28.21 6.04 -14.06
CA VAL A 150 -28.51 7.11 -13.11
C VAL A 150 -27.32 8.06 -13.13
N VAL A 151 -27.39 9.10 -13.96
CA VAL A 151 -26.33 10.11 -14.07
C VAL A 151 -26.27 10.87 -12.74
N SER A 152 -25.21 10.65 -11.98
CA SER A 152 -24.90 11.45 -10.79
C SER A 152 -23.96 12.58 -11.17
N ASP A 153 -24.25 13.80 -10.73
CA ASP A 153 -23.43 15.00 -10.95
C ASP A 153 -21.96 14.88 -10.51
N ILE A 154 -21.68 13.94 -9.59
CA ILE A 154 -20.34 13.71 -9.05
C ILE A 154 -19.63 12.62 -9.86
N PRO A 155 -18.45 12.90 -10.47
CA PRO A 155 -17.64 11.90 -11.15
C PRO A 155 -17.30 10.70 -10.27
N GLN A 156 -17.31 9.50 -10.85
CA GLN A 156 -17.04 8.25 -10.13
C GLN A 156 -15.68 8.23 -9.43
N SER A 157 -14.66 8.86 -10.02
CA SER A 157 -13.32 9.00 -9.42
C SER A 157 -13.38 9.73 -8.08
N ILE A 158 -14.18 10.79 -7.99
CA ILE A 158 -14.34 11.57 -6.75
C ILE A 158 -15.10 10.78 -5.71
N LYS A 159 -16.14 10.04 -6.09
CA LYS A 159 -16.85 9.15 -5.16
C LYS A 159 -15.91 8.10 -4.55
N GLN A 160 -15.07 7.48 -5.39
CA GLN A 160 -14.07 6.51 -4.93
C GLN A 160 -13.06 7.14 -3.98
N GLU A 161 -12.57 8.35 -4.31
CA GLU A 161 -11.64 9.09 -3.45
C GLU A 161 -12.27 9.43 -2.09
N ILE A 162 -13.54 9.86 -2.06
CA ILE A 162 -14.27 10.13 -0.81
C ILE A 162 -14.39 8.86 0.04
N ILE A 163 -14.73 7.72 -0.57
CA ILE A 163 -14.81 6.44 0.13
C ILE A 163 -13.43 6.07 0.72
N GLN A 164 -12.37 6.19 -0.07
CA GLN A 164 -11.00 5.91 0.40
C GLN A 164 -10.59 6.81 1.56
N LEU A 165 -10.86 8.11 1.47
CA LEU A 165 -10.56 9.07 2.54
C LEU A 165 -11.35 8.77 3.81
N LYS A 166 -12.63 8.36 3.67
CA LYS A 166 -13.43 7.93 4.81
C LYS A 166 -12.84 6.68 5.46
N CYS A 167 -12.51 5.66 4.68
CA CYS A 167 -11.89 4.44 5.21
C CYS A 167 -10.56 4.72 5.90
N LEU A 168 -9.73 5.60 5.32
CA LEU A 168 -8.46 6.01 5.91
C LEU A 168 -8.68 6.73 7.25
N LYS A 169 -9.62 7.67 7.31
CA LYS A 169 -9.97 8.37 8.55
C LYS A 169 -10.44 7.38 9.63
N ASP A 170 -11.35 6.47 9.28
CA ASP A 170 -11.90 5.49 10.20
C ASP A 170 -10.77 4.56 10.72
N ARG A 171 -9.83 4.16 9.85
CA ARG A 171 -8.65 3.38 10.25
C ARG A 171 -7.69 4.15 11.16
N CYS A 172 -7.45 5.44 10.89
CA CYS A 172 -6.60 6.25 11.77
C CYS A 172 -7.21 6.40 13.17
N ILE A 173 -8.53 6.54 13.28
CA ILE A 173 -9.23 6.60 14.57
C ILE A 173 -9.10 5.26 15.31
N GLU A 174 -9.27 4.15 14.60
CA GLU A 174 -9.09 2.81 15.15
C GLU A 174 -7.66 2.60 15.68
N GLU A 175 -6.65 2.97 14.89
CA GLU A 175 -5.24 2.84 15.25
C GLU A 175 -4.88 3.68 16.50
N GLN A 176 -5.35 4.93 16.55
CA GLN A 176 -5.16 5.78 17.72
C GLN A 176 -5.76 5.16 18.99
N ARG A 177 -6.91 4.50 18.87
CA ARG A 177 -7.55 3.81 19.99
C ARG A 177 -6.71 2.59 20.42
N PHE A 178 -6.21 1.79 19.48
CA PHE A 178 -5.36 0.64 19.82
C PHE A 178 -4.04 1.06 20.46
N LEU A 179 -3.35 2.05 19.89
CA LEU A 179 -2.11 2.56 20.45
C LEU A 179 -2.31 3.06 21.89
N LYS A 180 -3.39 3.79 22.17
CA LYS A 180 -3.72 4.19 23.55
C LYS A 180 -3.92 3.00 24.48
N GLN A 181 -4.62 1.96 24.02
CA GLN A 181 -4.82 0.74 24.80
C GLN A 181 -3.50 0.00 25.06
N GLU A 182 -2.62 -0.08 24.07
CA GLU A 182 -1.29 -0.68 24.20
C GLU A 182 -0.42 0.11 25.18
N MET A 183 -0.37 1.44 25.07
CA MET A 183 0.34 2.32 26.01
C MET A 183 -0.12 2.07 27.46
N ILE A 184 -1.44 2.03 27.69
CA ILE A 184 -2.02 1.72 29.01
C ILE A 184 -1.62 0.31 29.46
N SER A 185 -1.67 -0.67 28.55
CA SER A 185 -1.41 -2.07 28.87
C SER A 185 0.06 -2.30 29.23
N VAL A 186 0.99 -1.65 28.54
CA VAL A 186 2.43 -1.73 28.83
C VAL A 186 2.73 -1.13 30.21
N ILE A 187 2.19 0.05 30.52
CA ILE A 187 2.37 0.63 31.86
C ILE A 187 1.78 -0.28 32.93
N LYS A 188 0.55 -0.78 32.74
CA LYS A 188 -0.08 -1.71 33.68
C LYS A 188 0.75 -2.98 33.89
N TRP A 189 1.33 -3.53 32.82
CA TRP A 189 2.22 -4.67 32.92
C TRP A 189 3.48 -4.33 33.74
N CYS A 190 4.12 -3.18 33.49
CA CYS A 190 5.29 -2.75 34.27
C CYS A 190 4.95 -2.58 35.76
N LYS A 191 3.79 -1.97 36.07
CA LYS A 191 3.30 -1.85 37.45
C LYS A 191 3.10 -3.20 38.10
N HIS A 192 2.51 -4.14 37.37
CA HIS A 192 2.26 -5.49 37.88
C HIS A 192 3.56 -6.22 38.22
N GLN A 193 4.57 -6.11 37.35
CA GLN A 193 5.89 -6.69 37.63
C GLN A 193 6.56 -6.03 38.84
N TYR A 194 6.50 -4.69 38.92
CA TYR A 194 7.01 -3.95 40.08
C TYR A 194 6.38 -4.44 41.39
N LEU A 195 5.05 -4.57 41.44
CA LEU A 195 4.34 -5.04 42.63
C LEU A 195 4.74 -6.47 43.03
N LYS A 196 4.90 -7.37 42.05
CA LYS A 196 5.40 -8.74 42.30
C LYS A 196 6.80 -8.75 42.89
N VAL A 197 7.70 -7.91 42.38
CA VAL A 197 9.06 -7.79 42.92
C VAL A 197 9.02 -7.23 44.34
N LYS A 198 8.18 -6.22 44.59
CA LYS A 198 8.00 -5.61 45.92
C LYS A 198 7.44 -6.59 46.95
N GLU A 199 6.49 -7.44 46.56
CA GLU A 199 5.95 -8.50 47.41
C GLU A 199 7.05 -9.50 47.80
N LYS A 200 7.81 -10.00 46.82
CA LYS A 200 8.94 -10.91 47.06
C LYS A 200 10.06 -10.31 47.91
N LEU A 201 10.24 -8.99 47.85
CA LEU A 201 11.24 -8.29 48.67
C LEU A 201 10.92 -8.39 50.17
N GLY A 202 9.64 -8.43 50.54
CA GLY A 202 9.22 -8.60 51.94
C GLY A 202 9.46 -10.02 52.49
N GLU A 203 9.67 -11.00 51.61
CA GLU A 203 9.78 -12.41 51.95
C GLU A 203 11.22 -12.95 51.82
N CYS A 204 12.18 -12.16 51.30
CA CYS A 204 13.51 -12.63 50.96
C CYS A 204 14.46 -12.65 52.18
N PRO A 205 14.98 -13.82 52.60
CA PRO A 205 15.82 -13.93 53.79
C PRO A 205 17.32 -13.65 53.54
N THR A 206 17.78 -13.62 52.28
CA THR A 206 19.20 -13.50 51.94
C THR A 206 19.57 -12.11 51.43
N SER A 207 20.68 -11.54 51.92
CA SER A 207 21.15 -10.20 51.54
C SER A 207 21.42 -10.05 50.04
N GLY A 208 21.95 -11.09 49.39
CA GLY A 208 22.19 -11.11 47.94
C GLY A 208 20.90 -11.15 47.11
N GLY A 209 19.91 -11.95 47.54
CA GLY A 209 18.59 -11.99 46.90
C GLY A 209 17.84 -10.67 47.03
N THR A 210 17.91 -10.05 48.20
CA THR A 210 17.36 -8.71 48.45
C THR A 210 18.00 -7.65 47.53
N ALA A 211 19.32 -7.67 47.35
CA ALA A 211 20.01 -6.74 46.45
C ALA A 211 19.59 -6.89 44.99
N PHE A 212 19.42 -8.14 44.52
CA PHE A 212 18.92 -8.42 43.18
C PHE A 212 17.48 -7.90 42.98
N LEU A 213 16.58 -8.18 43.93
CA LEU A 213 15.19 -7.72 43.87
C LEU A 213 15.08 -6.19 43.94
N ILE A 214 15.93 -5.49 44.70
CA ILE A 214 16.00 -4.03 44.71
C ILE A 214 16.40 -3.50 43.33
N LYS A 215 17.44 -4.06 42.70
CA LYS A 215 17.86 -3.68 41.34
C LYS A 215 16.73 -3.86 40.33
N GLU A 216 16.00 -4.97 40.44
CA GLU A 216 14.86 -5.26 39.56
C GLU A 216 13.67 -4.31 39.82
N ALA A 217 13.36 -3.99 41.08
CA ALA A 217 12.33 -3.01 41.44
C ALA A 217 12.66 -1.62 40.88
N MET A 218 13.91 -1.18 41.00
CA MET A 218 14.40 0.08 40.44
C MET A 218 14.26 0.14 38.92
N TYR A 219 14.55 -0.97 38.22
CA TYR A 219 14.38 -1.05 36.78
C TYR A 219 12.92 -0.79 36.36
N TYR A 220 11.96 -1.44 37.03
CA TYR A 220 10.54 -1.22 36.73
C TYR A 220 10.07 0.18 37.10
N GLU A 221 10.52 0.77 38.22
CA GLU A 221 10.21 2.18 38.55
C GLU A 221 10.72 3.14 37.46
N MET A 222 11.98 3.00 37.03
CA MET A 222 12.54 3.82 35.96
C MET A 222 11.77 3.66 34.65
N MET A 223 11.37 2.43 34.31
CA MET A 223 10.59 2.16 33.10
C MET A 223 9.20 2.80 33.17
N ILE A 224 8.51 2.69 34.32
CA ILE A 224 7.21 3.34 34.54
C ILE A 224 7.34 4.87 34.42
N CYS A 225 8.36 5.49 35.02
CA CYS A 225 8.61 6.93 34.90
C CYS A 225 8.84 7.36 33.44
N ARG A 226 9.67 6.61 32.69
CA ARG A 226 9.92 6.89 31.27
C ARG A 226 8.66 6.78 30.43
N LEU A 227 7.88 5.71 30.62
CA LEU A 227 6.66 5.48 29.87
C LEU A 227 5.58 6.52 30.22
N ASN A 228 5.46 6.91 31.50
CA ASN A 228 4.56 8.00 31.89
C ASN A 228 4.97 9.32 31.25
N ASN A 229 6.26 9.68 31.25
CA ASN A 229 6.72 10.89 30.57
C ASN A 229 6.39 10.84 29.07
N GLN A 230 6.67 9.70 28.42
CA GLN A 230 6.47 9.53 26.99
C GLN A 230 4.97 9.51 26.59
N PHE A 231 4.10 8.98 27.44
CA PHE A 231 2.67 8.79 27.13
C PHE A 231 1.73 9.78 27.85
N SER A 232 2.28 10.69 28.67
CA SER A 232 1.53 11.63 29.51
C SER A 232 0.49 12.43 28.73
N GLU A 233 0.84 12.88 27.53
CA GLU A 233 -0.05 13.65 26.64
C GLU A 233 -1.24 12.83 26.10
N TYR A 234 -1.17 11.50 26.16
CA TYR A 234 -2.10 10.61 25.45
C TYR A 234 -3.03 9.78 26.35
N ILE A 235 -2.58 9.38 27.55
CA ILE A 235 -3.29 8.43 28.43
C ILE A 235 -3.46 8.88 29.90
N GLY A 236 -3.01 10.10 30.23
CA GLY A 236 -3.08 10.65 31.59
C GLY A 236 -2.02 10.06 32.53
N ASP A 237 -1.90 10.62 33.74
CA ASP A 237 -0.90 10.15 34.70
C ASP A 237 -1.25 8.77 35.23
N MET A 238 -0.34 7.82 35.01
CA MET A 238 -0.35 6.50 35.60
C MET A 238 0.93 6.26 36.40
N SER A 239 1.38 7.24 37.15
CA SER A 239 2.47 7.11 38.13
C SER A 239 2.17 6.05 39.21
N VAL A 240 3.23 5.60 39.87
CA VAL A 240 3.18 4.74 41.07
C VAL A 240 3.94 5.50 42.15
N ASP A 241 3.58 5.30 43.43
CA ASP A 241 4.38 5.82 44.54
C ASP A 241 5.81 5.32 44.40
N ILE A 242 6.70 6.25 44.09
CA ILE A 242 8.11 6.01 43.88
C ILE A 242 8.77 5.83 45.24
N VAL A 243 9.21 4.60 45.53
CA VAL A 243 9.82 4.26 46.82
C VAL A 243 11.34 4.16 46.70
N PHE A 244 11.85 3.54 45.63
CA PHE A 244 13.29 3.26 45.51
C PHE A 244 14.05 4.39 44.83
N THR A 245 13.50 4.98 43.77
CA THR A 245 14.18 6.06 43.05
C THR A 245 14.23 7.37 43.85
N ASN A 246 13.26 7.66 44.72
CA ASN A 246 13.32 8.85 45.60
C ASN A 246 14.33 8.70 46.77
N GLY A 247 14.60 7.48 47.25
CA GLY A 247 15.62 7.22 48.28
C GLY A 247 17.04 7.07 47.75
N VAL A 248 17.21 6.86 46.43
CA VAL A 248 18.49 6.48 45.79
C VAL A 248 19.04 7.54 44.83
N LEU A 249 18.20 8.49 44.36
CA LEU A 249 18.62 9.54 43.43
C LEU A 249 19.56 10.59 44.05
N ALA A 250 19.67 10.71 45.38
CA ALA A 250 20.60 11.66 45.99
C ALA A 250 22.00 11.06 46.22
N ASP A 251 22.12 9.85 46.78
CA ASP A 251 23.41 9.35 47.29
C ASP A 251 23.93 8.04 46.66
N ASN A 252 23.13 7.37 45.82
CA ASN A 252 23.42 5.98 45.42
C ASN A 252 23.42 5.71 43.90
N TYR A 253 23.15 6.71 43.04
CA TYR A 253 23.30 6.54 41.59
C TYR A 253 24.75 6.20 41.21
N GLU A 254 25.72 6.85 41.85
CA GLU A 254 27.14 6.64 41.61
C GLU A 254 27.63 5.28 42.15
N LYS A 255 27.17 4.88 43.34
CA LYS A 255 27.41 3.54 43.90
C LYS A 255 26.76 2.41 43.09
N MET A 256 25.57 2.66 42.52
CA MET A 256 24.89 1.70 41.65
C MET A 256 25.59 1.58 40.29
N GLN A 257 26.04 2.69 39.70
CA GLN A 257 26.91 2.68 38.50
C GLN A 257 28.25 1.97 38.77
N GLN A 258 28.80 2.10 39.98
CA GLN A 258 29.99 1.37 40.42
C GLN A 258 29.74 -0.14 40.54
N MET A 259 28.63 -0.55 41.16
CA MET A 259 28.27 -1.96 41.31
C MET A 259 27.95 -2.63 39.96
N LEU A 260 27.28 -1.93 39.04
CA LEU A 260 27.02 -2.44 37.69
C LEU A 260 28.31 -2.62 36.87
N ARG A 261 29.29 -1.72 37.03
CA ARG A 261 30.63 -1.88 36.45
C ARG A 261 31.39 -3.06 37.05
N ASN A 262 31.28 -3.28 38.35
CA ASN A 262 31.94 -4.42 39.02
C ASN A 262 31.33 -5.77 38.65
N VAL A 263 30.02 -5.83 38.34
CA VAL A 263 29.37 -7.06 37.85
C VAL A 263 29.78 -7.36 36.40
N ALA A 264 29.87 -6.35 35.54
CA ALA A 264 30.38 -6.52 34.18
C ALA A 264 31.83 -7.04 34.16
N LEU A 265 32.67 -6.59 35.10
CA LEU A 265 34.05 -7.08 35.25
C LEU A 265 34.13 -8.51 35.81
N MET A 266 33.10 -9.01 36.51
CA MET A 266 33.06 -10.40 36.96
C MET A 266 32.61 -11.38 35.87
N GLU A 267 31.81 -10.93 34.89
CA GLU A 267 31.46 -11.75 33.72
C GLU A 267 32.68 -11.97 32.79
N ASP A 268 33.61 -11.03 32.73
CA ASP A 268 34.86 -11.15 31.97
C ASP A 268 35.93 -12.04 32.66
N LEU A 269 35.76 -12.38 33.95
CA LEU A 269 36.68 -13.23 34.72
C LEU A 269 36.30 -14.72 34.71
N ILE A 270 35.22 -15.11 34.01
CA ILE A 270 34.76 -16.52 33.91
C ILE A 270 35.24 -17.18 32.60
N VAL A 271 36.11 -16.52 31.84
CA VAL A 271 36.77 -17.10 30.66
C VAL A 271 38.26 -17.29 30.94
N GLU A 272 38.62 -18.27 31.75
CA GLU A 272 39.95 -18.90 31.68
C GLU A 272 39.94 -20.30 32.34
N ASP A 273 40.41 -21.26 31.56
CA ASP A 273 40.82 -22.65 31.86
C ASP A 273 39.77 -23.67 32.32
N VAL A 274 39.07 -24.23 31.33
CA VAL A 274 38.77 -25.68 31.33
C VAL A 274 39.76 -26.33 30.37
N GLU A 275 40.89 -26.80 30.90
CA GLU A 275 41.75 -27.77 30.22
C GLU A 275 40.91 -29.01 29.89
N SER A 276 40.66 -29.24 28.60
CA SER A 276 40.01 -30.46 28.12
C SER A 276 41.05 -31.57 28.02
N ASP A 277 41.12 -32.43 29.03
CA ASP A 277 41.80 -33.71 28.94
C ASP A 277 41.07 -34.60 27.91
N TYR A 278 41.53 -34.55 26.66
CA TYR A 278 41.21 -35.55 25.66
C TYR A 278 42.25 -36.66 25.76
N GLU A 279 41.89 -37.75 26.46
CA GLU A 279 42.62 -39.01 26.33
C GLU A 279 42.41 -39.59 24.92
N GLU A 280 43.53 -39.77 24.22
CA GLU A 280 43.69 -40.52 22.98
C GLU A 280 43.40 -42.01 23.23
N GLU A 281 42.23 -42.50 22.81
CA GLU A 281 42.03 -43.94 22.60
C GLU A 281 42.33 -44.29 21.14
N SER A 282 43.48 -44.94 20.96
CA SER A 282 43.98 -45.58 19.76
C SER A 282 43.01 -46.61 19.21
N GLY A 283 42.83 -46.59 17.88
CA GLY A 283 42.08 -47.60 17.14
C GLY A 283 42.81 -48.93 16.96
N GLU A 284 42.19 -49.75 16.09
CA GLU A 284 42.48 -51.16 15.73
C GLU A 284 41.73 -52.15 16.67
N GLU A 285 40.95 -53.14 16.21
CA GLU A 285 40.77 -53.80 14.93
C GLU A 285 39.54 -54.72 15.05
N TYR A 286 38.85 -55.02 13.94
CA TYR A 286 38.43 -56.37 13.49
C TYR A 286 37.16 -56.36 12.64
N ILE A 287 37.38 -56.86 11.42
CA ILE A 287 36.46 -57.34 10.40
C ILE A 287 35.83 -58.66 10.89
N GLU A 288 34.55 -58.93 10.57
CA GLU A 288 34.08 -60.15 9.87
C GLU A 288 32.54 -60.24 9.82
N ASP A 289 32.03 -60.35 8.58
CA ASP A 289 30.93 -61.17 8.07
C ASP A 289 29.65 -61.40 8.90
N LEU A 290 28.52 -60.86 8.41
CA LEU A 290 27.32 -61.59 7.91
C LEU A 290 26.22 -60.64 7.42
#